data_AF-A0A7G5ZFK8-F1
#
_entry.id   AF-A0A7G5ZFK8-F1
#
_cell.length_a   1.000
_cell.length_b   1.000
_cell.length_c   1.000
_cell.angle_alpha   90.00
_cell.angle_beta   90.00
_cell.angle_gamma   90.00
#
_symmetry.space_group_name_H-M   'P 1'
#
loop_
_entity.id
_entity.type
_entity.pdbx_description
1 polymer ?
#
loop_
_entity_poly.entity_id
_entity_poly.type
_entity_poly.pdbx_seq_one_letter_code
_entity_poly.pdbx_strand_id
1 'polypeptide(L)'
;MKMASMPIAVIMQRRAVAHRWADEAWAAVGVVPDRGNLAPLQVLGESSERDYYLVSGLELELYTDEHEGYYENCMAPESKVFVLWRMEEGRAMPVRASVSYVEGTRMFDSGESADGVTMPAEIYAWLAGYLREHYQPKPRRGRQHG
;
A
#
# COMPACT_ATOMS: atom_id res chain seq x y z
N MET A 1 -6.91 -17.69 7.31
CA MET A 1 -5.59 -18.35 7.32
C MET A 1 -4.67 -17.60 6.37
N LYS A 2 -3.42 -17.34 6.75
CA LYS A 2 -2.41 -16.71 5.86
C LYS A 2 -2.02 -17.73 4.78
N MET A 3 -2.08 -17.32 3.52
CA MET A 3 -1.84 -18.17 2.35
C MET A 3 -0.53 -17.87 1.65
N ALA A 4 -0.17 -16.59 1.55
CA ALA A 4 1.05 -16.14 0.91
C ALA A 4 1.53 -14.84 1.56
N SER A 5 2.81 -14.54 1.40
CA SER A 5 3.34 -13.23 1.71
C SER A 5 4.44 -12.79 0.76
N MET A 6 4.66 -11.48 0.72
CA MET A 6 5.71 -10.83 -0.03
C MET A 6 6.33 -9.71 0.82
N PRO A 7 7.63 -9.81 1.17
CA PRO A 7 8.35 -8.70 1.77
C PRO A 7 8.38 -7.50 0.84
N ILE A 8 8.21 -6.31 1.39
CA ILE A 8 8.22 -5.06 0.64
C ILE A 8 8.99 -3.98 1.41
N ALA A 9 9.42 -2.97 0.65
CA ALA A 9 9.82 -1.70 1.18
C ALA A 9 8.96 -0.59 0.59
N VAL A 10 8.74 0.46 1.38
CA VAL A 10 7.93 1.62 1.00
C VAL A 10 8.85 2.81 0.83
N ILE A 11 8.64 3.54 -0.27
CA ILE A 11 9.27 4.83 -0.51
C ILE A 11 8.35 5.90 0.07
N MET A 12 8.84 6.59 1.09
CA MET A 12 8.20 7.73 1.70
C MET A 12 8.77 9.02 1.13
N GLN A 13 7.95 10.06 1.12
CA GLN A 13 8.32 11.40 0.70
C GLN A 13 7.98 12.40 1.80
N ARG A 14 8.92 13.30 2.08
CA ARG A 14 8.66 14.58 2.77
C ARG A 14 8.65 15.69 1.75
N ARG A 15 7.72 16.63 1.85
CA ARG A 15 7.73 17.89 1.10
C ARG A 15 7.63 19.05 2.07
N ALA A 16 8.49 20.05 1.93
CA ALA A 16 8.27 21.34 2.57
C ALA A 16 7.02 21.98 1.98
N VAL A 17 6.14 22.51 2.83
CA VAL A 17 4.96 23.26 2.41
C VAL A 17 4.99 24.63 3.07
N ALA A 18 4.88 25.68 2.25
CA ALA A 18 4.69 27.04 2.74
C ALA A 18 3.21 27.23 3.08
N HIS A 19 2.75 26.71 4.22
CA HIS A 19 1.36 26.81 4.64
C HIS A 19 1.23 27.18 6.12
N ARG A 20 0.22 28.00 6.46
CA ARG A 20 0.08 28.59 7.81
C ARG A 20 -0.12 27.57 8.94
N TRP A 21 -0.47 26.33 8.61
CA TRP A 21 -0.86 25.30 9.58
C TRP A 21 0.00 24.02 9.53
N ALA A 22 0.96 23.94 8.61
CA ALA A 22 1.90 22.83 8.52
C ALA A 22 3.13 23.23 7.69
N ASP A 23 4.31 22.96 8.23
CA ASP A 23 5.58 23.24 7.53
C ASP A 23 5.98 22.10 6.59
N GLU A 24 5.37 20.92 6.75
CA GLU A 24 5.72 19.70 6.01
C GLU A 24 4.49 18.86 5.66
N ALA A 25 4.58 18.17 4.52
CA ALA A 25 3.62 17.18 4.05
C ALA A 25 4.34 15.86 3.78
N TRP A 26 3.72 14.76 4.20
CA TRP A 26 4.28 13.42 4.09
C TRP A 26 3.36 12.52 3.28
N ALA A 27 3.94 11.59 2.51
CA ALA A 27 3.16 10.61 1.76
C ALA A 27 3.98 9.35 1.49
N ALA A 28 3.32 8.19 1.43
CA ALA A 28 3.86 7.02 0.75
C ALA A 28 3.68 7.20 -0.76
N VAL A 29 4.77 7.09 -1.53
CA VAL A 29 4.80 7.41 -2.96
C VAL A 29 5.27 6.25 -3.84
N GLY A 30 5.81 5.20 -3.25
CA GLY A 30 6.27 4.02 -3.97
C GLY A 30 6.30 2.79 -3.08
N VAL A 31 6.18 1.62 -3.68
CA VAL A 31 6.38 0.33 -3.03
C VAL A 31 7.27 -0.50 -3.94
N VAL A 32 8.22 -1.23 -3.35
CA VAL A 32 9.09 -2.16 -4.08
C VAL A 32 9.12 -3.50 -3.35
N PRO A 33 9.14 -4.65 -4.07
CA PRO A 33 9.43 -5.93 -3.46
C PRO A 33 10.81 -5.91 -2.78
N ASP A 34 10.88 -6.41 -1.56
CA ASP A 34 12.13 -6.55 -0.81
C ASP A 34 12.69 -7.96 -0.98
N ARG A 35 13.96 -8.04 -1.40
CA ARG A 35 14.69 -9.29 -1.62
C ARG A 35 15.61 -9.65 -0.44
N GLY A 36 15.52 -8.94 0.68
CA GLY A 36 16.21 -9.22 1.93
C GLY A 36 17.54 -8.49 2.13
N ASN A 37 17.93 -7.59 1.22
CA ASN A 37 19.22 -6.88 1.26
C ASN A 37 19.08 -5.36 1.48
N LEU A 38 17.88 -4.88 1.81
CA LEU A 38 17.64 -3.46 2.05
C LEU A 38 17.92 -3.11 3.51
N ALA A 39 18.63 -2.00 3.73
CA ALA A 39 18.75 -1.44 5.07
C ALA A 39 17.36 -1.05 5.60
N PRO A 40 17.10 -1.14 6.93
CA PRO A 40 15.80 -0.78 7.52
C PRO A 40 15.29 0.61 7.10
N LEU A 41 16.23 1.55 6.97
CA LEU A 41 15.99 2.90 6.48
C LEU A 41 17.13 3.30 5.55
N GLN A 42 16.79 3.76 4.35
CA GLN A 42 17.77 4.23 3.37
C GLN A 42 17.30 5.55 2.75
N VAL A 43 18.11 6.60 2.87
CA VAL A 43 17.86 7.86 2.17
C VAL A 43 18.12 7.67 0.68
N LEU A 44 17.16 8.07 -0.16
CA LEU A 44 17.26 8.00 -1.62
C LEU A 44 17.61 9.36 -2.25
N GLY A 45 17.26 10.45 -1.58
CA GLY A 45 17.62 11.81 -1.98
C GLY A 45 17.07 12.84 -1.00
N GLU A 46 17.83 13.90 -0.74
CA GLU A 46 17.47 14.96 0.19
C GLU A 46 17.64 16.34 -0.45
N SER A 47 16.73 17.26 -0.12
CA SER A 47 16.79 18.68 -0.49
C SER A 47 15.98 19.53 0.47
N SER A 48 16.11 20.85 0.39
CA SER A 48 15.29 21.76 1.21
C SER A 48 13.79 21.64 0.94
N GLU A 49 13.41 21.26 -0.29
CA GLU A 49 12.01 21.21 -0.71
C GLU A 49 11.39 19.82 -0.58
N ARG A 50 12.20 18.77 -0.77
CA ARG A 50 11.71 17.40 -0.85
C ARG A 50 12.78 16.36 -0.53
N ASP A 51 12.39 15.39 0.27
CA ASP A 51 13.21 14.23 0.61
C ASP A 51 12.49 12.94 0.24
N TYR A 52 13.28 11.93 -0.13
CA TYR A 52 12.82 10.56 -0.35
C TYR A 52 13.67 9.60 0.45
N TYR A 53 13.00 8.65 1.09
CA TYR A 53 13.65 7.56 1.79
C TYR A 53 12.84 6.29 1.64
N LEU A 54 13.55 5.17 1.66
CA LEU A 54 13.01 3.83 1.62
C LEU A 54 13.00 3.27 3.04
N VAL A 55 11.89 2.65 3.43
CA VAL A 55 11.73 1.92 4.69
C VAL A 55 11.42 0.46 4.36
N SER A 56 12.27 -0.47 4.78
CA SER A 56 12.08 -1.91 4.58
C SER A 56 11.47 -2.58 5.81
N GLY A 57 11.25 -3.89 5.74
CA GLY A 57 10.73 -4.68 6.86
C GLY A 57 9.21 -4.77 6.95
N LEU A 58 8.48 -4.27 5.94
CA LEU A 58 7.04 -4.52 5.80
C LEU A 58 6.79 -5.80 5.01
N GLU A 59 5.62 -6.38 5.21
CA GLU A 59 5.18 -7.58 4.50
C GLU A 59 3.73 -7.41 4.02
N LEU A 60 3.48 -7.75 2.77
CA LEU A 60 2.13 -7.97 2.24
C LEU A 60 1.72 -9.39 2.54
N GLU A 61 0.49 -9.58 3.02
CA GLU A 61 -0.03 -10.88 3.41
C GLU A 61 -1.38 -11.13 2.75
N LEU A 62 -1.56 -12.33 2.20
CA LEU A 62 -2.82 -12.77 1.62
C LEU A 62 -3.52 -13.74 2.56
N TYR A 63 -4.80 -13.48 2.79
CA TYR A 63 -5.66 -14.25 3.67
C TYR A 63 -6.85 -14.86 2.90
N THR A 64 -7.38 -15.97 3.40
CA THR A 64 -8.49 -16.70 2.78
C THR A 64 -9.84 -15.96 2.83
N ASP A 65 -9.99 -14.99 3.71
CA ASP A 65 -11.22 -14.24 3.98
C ASP A 65 -11.28 -12.86 3.29
N GLU A 66 -10.19 -12.44 2.64
CA GLU A 66 -10.06 -11.12 1.99
C GLU A 66 -10.07 -11.23 0.45
N HIS A 67 -10.45 -12.39 -0.12
CA HIS A 67 -10.47 -12.63 -1.58
C HIS A 67 -11.26 -11.61 -2.37
N GLU A 68 -12.43 -11.21 -1.88
CA GLU A 68 -13.28 -10.22 -2.55
C GLU A 68 -12.58 -8.86 -2.60
N GLY A 69 -11.96 -8.43 -1.49
CA GLY A 69 -11.19 -7.18 -1.44
C GLY A 69 -9.96 -7.19 -2.35
N TYR A 70 -9.28 -8.32 -2.49
CA TYR A 70 -8.19 -8.48 -3.46
C TYR A 70 -8.70 -8.37 -4.90
N TYR A 71 -9.79 -9.06 -5.22
CA TYR A 71 -10.38 -9.02 -6.56
C TYR A 71 -10.88 -7.63 -6.92
N GLU A 72 -11.55 -6.93 -6.00
CA GLU A 72 -11.98 -5.55 -6.18
C GLU A 72 -10.81 -4.61 -6.49
N ASN A 73 -9.70 -4.74 -5.75
CA ASN A 73 -8.51 -3.94 -5.99
C ASN A 73 -7.88 -4.23 -7.38
N CYS A 74 -7.82 -5.50 -7.80
CA CYS A 74 -7.37 -5.87 -9.14
C CYS A 74 -8.25 -5.33 -10.27
N MET A 75 -9.55 -5.16 -10.01
CA MET A 75 -10.54 -4.68 -10.99
C MET A 75 -10.78 -3.17 -10.94
N ALA A 76 -10.25 -2.48 -9.94
CA ALA A 76 -10.33 -1.03 -9.83
C ALA A 76 -9.63 -0.36 -11.03
N PRO A 77 -9.99 0.90 -11.38
CA PRO A 77 -9.32 1.63 -12.47
C PRO A 77 -7.80 1.71 -12.29
N GLU A 78 -7.34 1.73 -11.04
CA GLU A 78 -5.94 1.62 -10.69
C GLU A 78 -5.82 0.74 -9.45
N SER A 79 -5.09 -0.36 -9.56
CA SER A 79 -4.79 -1.23 -8.42
C SER A 79 -3.78 -0.56 -7.49
N LYS A 80 -4.02 -0.64 -6.19
CA LYS A 80 -3.23 0.04 -5.17
C LYS A 80 -2.60 -0.91 -4.16
N VAL A 81 -1.45 -0.53 -3.63
CA VAL A 81 -1.00 -0.97 -2.31
C VAL A 81 -1.40 0.13 -1.33
N PHE A 82 -2.24 -0.21 -0.36
CA PHE A 82 -2.63 0.71 0.70
C PHE A 82 -1.58 0.67 1.79
N VAL A 83 -1.05 1.83 2.17
CA VAL A 83 0.01 1.96 3.16
C VAL A 83 -0.47 2.87 4.28
N LEU A 84 -0.54 2.33 5.49
CA LEU A 84 -0.81 3.08 6.71
C LEU A 84 0.54 3.44 7.34
N TRP A 85 0.68 4.68 7.77
CA TRP A 85 1.92 5.21 8.32
C TRP A 85 1.67 6.15 9.50
N ARG A 86 2.68 6.34 10.33
CA ARG A 86 2.65 7.18 11.53
C ARG A 86 3.86 8.08 11.58
N MET A 87 3.75 9.20 12.31
CA MET A 87 4.93 9.98 12.64
C MET A 87 5.69 9.33 13.79
N GLU A 88 6.95 8.99 13.57
CA GLU A 88 7.89 8.46 14.56
C GLU A 88 9.15 9.31 14.54
N GLU A 89 9.55 9.85 15.70
CA GLU A 89 10.75 10.69 15.85
C GLU A 89 10.88 11.81 14.80
N GLY A 90 9.74 12.41 14.41
CA GLY A 90 9.69 13.49 13.41
C GLY A 90 9.75 13.03 11.94
N ARG A 91 9.58 11.74 11.67
CA ARG A 91 9.57 11.16 10.32
C ARG A 91 8.33 10.29 10.10
N ALA A 92 7.77 10.31 8.89
CA ALA A 92 6.67 9.40 8.54
C ALA A 92 7.18 7.97 8.31
N MET A 93 6.79 7.04 9.17
CA MET A 93 7.18 5.64 9.11
C MET A 93 5.98 4.76 8.72
N PRO A 94 6.08 3.96 7.65
CA PRO A 94 5.06 2.99 7.28
C PRO A 94 4.99 1.89 8.33
N VAL A 95 3.77 1.54 8.75
CA VAL A 95 3.53 0.56 9.82
C VAL A 95 2.77 -0.67 9.33
N ARG A 96 1.96 -0.52 8.27
CA ARG A 96 1.19 -1.62 7.68
C ARG A 96 0.94 -1.35 6.20
N ALA A 97 0.90 -2.44 5.42
CA ALA A 97 0.47 -2.38 4.03
C ALA A 97 -0.55 -3.49 3.72
N SER A 98 -1.43 -3.25 2.74
CA SER A 98 -2.36 -4.26 2.24
C SER A 98 -2.67 -4.06 0.76
N VAL A 99 -3.06 -5.16 0.10
CA VAL A 99 -3.61 -5.18 -1.26
C VAL A 99 -5.11 -5.51 -1.27
N SER A 100 -5.77 -5.61 -0.12
CA SER A 100 -7.23 -5.70 -0.03
C SER A 100 -7.83 -4.30 -0.11
N TYR A 101 -8.79 -4.11 -1.02
CA TYR A 101 -9.58 -2.87 -1.09
C TYR A 101 -10.38 -2.61 0.19
N VAL A 102 -10.89 -3.68 0.81
CA VAL A 102 -11.66 -3.61 2.07
C VAL A 102 -10.76 -3.17 3.22
N GLU A 103 -9.56 -3.75 3.35
CA GLU A 103 -8.61 -3.30 4.36
C GLU A 103 -8.11 -1.89 4.09
N GLY A 104 -7.86 -1.52 2.83
CA GLY A 104 -7.50 -0.16 2.45
C GLY A 104 -8.54 0.87 2.89
N THR A 105 -9.82 0.56 2.69
CA THR A 105 -10.93 1.42 3.17
C THR A 105 -10.89 1.56 4.69
N ARG A 106 -10.71 0.46 5.43
CA ARG A 106 -10.57 0.50 6.90
C ARG A 106 -9.35 1.32 7.36
N MET A 107 -8.26 1.32 6.59
CA MET A 107 -7.10 2.15 6.88
C MET A 107 -7.43 3.64 6.74
N PHE A 108 -8.11 4.05 5.66
CA PHE A 108 -8.53 5.44 5.49
C PHE A 108 -9.57 5.90 6.53
N ASP A 109 -10.44 4.99 6.98
CA ASP A 109 -11.44 5.29 8.00
C ASP A 109 -10.90 5.25 9.44
N SER A 110 -9.65 4.83 9.64
CA SER A 110 -9.07 4.64 10.98
C SER A 110 -8.76 5.94 11.72
N GLY A 111 -8.69 7.07 11.01
CA GLY A 111 -8.19 8.34 11.52
C GLY A 111 -6.66 8.46 11.57
N GLU A 112 -5.94 7.40 11.20
CA GLU A 112 -4.50 7.42 10.97
C GLU A 112 -4.16 7.88 9.55
N SER A 113 -2.89 8.18 9.30
CA SER A 113 -2.44 8.52 7.95
C SER A 113 -2.34 7.28 7.08
N ALA A 114 -2.97 7.33 5.91
CA ALA A 114 -2.92 6.27 4.92
C ALA A 114 -2.84 6.83 3.51
N ASP A 115 -2.16 6.11 2.62
CA ASP A 115 -2.01 6.45 1.20
C ASP A 115 -2.27 5.22 0.32
N GLY A 116 -2.81 5.46 -0.87
CA GLY A 116 -2.96 4.45 -1.93
C GLY A 116 -1.85 4.60 -2.97
N VAL A 117 -0.84 3.75 -2.91
CA VAL A 117 0.29 3.75 -3.85
C VAL A 117 -0.03 2.88 -5.06
N THR A 118 0.31 3.32 -6.27
CA THR A 118 0.16 2.50 -7.49
C THR A 118 0.82 1.15 -7.31
N MET A 119 0.08 0.06 -7.53
CA MET A 119 0.58 -1.29 -7.35
C MET A 119 1.64 -1.62 -8.41
N PRO A 120 2.87 -1.97 -8.02
CA PRO A 120 3.90 -2.43 -8.95
C PRO A 120 3.46 -3.70 -9.68
N ALA A 121 3.90 -3.84 -10.94
CA ALA A 121 3.52 -4.97 -11.79
C ALA A 121 3.86 -6.34 -11.18
N GLU A 122 4.96 -6.45 -10.44
CA GLU A 122 5.37 -7.68 -9.74
C GLU A 122 4.38 -8.07 -8.63
N ILE A 123 3.95 -7.09 -7.82
CA ILE A 123 2.94 -7.29 -6.76
C ILE A 123 1.59 -7.64 -7.38
N TYR A 124 1.21 -6.97 -8.47
CA TYR A 124 -0.02 -7.27 -9.20
C TYR A 124 -0.02 -8.70 -9.76
N ALA A 125 1.07 -9.11 -10.41
CA ALA A 125 1.19 -10.45 -10.98
C ALA A 125 1.10 -11.54 -9.91
N TRP A 126 1.73 -11.31 -8.75
CA TRP A 126 1.64 -12.19 -7.59
C TRP A 126 0.21 -12.30 -7.05
N LEU A 127 -0.48 -11.17 -6.85
CA LEU A 127 -1.86 -11.14 -6.37
C LEU A 127 -2.83 -11.79 -7.36
N ALA A 128 -2.70 -11.47 -8.64
CA ALA A 128 -3.53 -12.04 -9.70
C ALA A 128 -3.30 -13.55 -9.88
N GLY A 129 -2.07 -14.03 -9.67
CA GLY A 129 -1.74 -15.45 -9.62
C GLY A 129 -2.48 -16.15 -8.49
N TYR A 130 -2.38 -15.60 -7.26
CA TYR A 130 -3.10 -16.12 -6.11
C TYR A 130 -4.61 -16.17 -6.33
N LEU A 131 -5.21 -15.09 -6.84
CA LEU A 131 -6.66 -15.03 -7.10
C LEU A 131 -7.10 -16.08 -8.12
N ARG A 132 -6.30 -16.32 -9.17
CA ARG A 132 -6.61 -17.33 -10.20
C ARG A 132 -6.72 -18.74 -9.62
N GLU A 133 -5.90 -19.05 -8.62
CA GLU A 133 -5.85 -20.37 -7.97
C GLU A 133 -6.93 -20.52 -6.89
N HIS A 134 -7.26 -19.43 -6.18
CA HIS A 134 -8.04 -19.49 -4.94
C HIS A 134 -9.42 -18.84 -5.00
N TYR A 135 -9.72 -18.04 -6.02
CA TYR A 135 -10.97 -17.28 -6.09
C TYR A 135 -11.66 -17.43 -7.45
N GLN A 136 -12.90 -17.91 -7.40
CA GLN A 136 -13.80 -17.87 -8.54
C GLN A 136 -14.83 -16.76 -8.32
N PRO A 137 -14.78 -15.67 -9.10
CA PRO A 137 -15.74 -14.58 -8.96
C PRO A 137 -17.15 -15.09 -9.18
N LYS A 138 -18.07 -14.75 -8.28
CA LYS A 138 -19.49 -15.01 -8.53
C LYS A 138 -19.92 -14.15 -9.72
N PRO A 139 -20.67 -14.70 -10.70
CA PRO A 139 -21.20 -13.88 -11.78
C PRO A 139 -22.01 -12.73 -11.19
N ARG A 140 -21.65 -11.48 -11.55
CA ARG A 140 -22.38 -10.29 -11.10
C ARG A 140 -23.82 -10.43 -11.57
N ARG A 141 -24.76 -10.64 -10.63
CA ARG A 141 -26.20 -10.57 -10.94
C ARG A 141 -26.46 -9.19 -11.50
N GLY A 142 -26.75 -9.11 -12.80
CA GLY A 142 -27.09 -7.87 -13.46
C GLY A 142 -28.20 -7.17 -12.68
N ARG A 143 -28.03 -5.87 -12.41
CA ARG A 143 -29.11 -5.02 -11.93
C ARG A 143 -30.22 -5.08 -12.98
N GLN A 144 -31.28 -5.83 -12.70
CA GLN A 144 -32.55 -5.64 -13.41
C GLN A 144 -33.05 -4.26 -12.97
N HIS A 145 -32.76 -3.23 -13.76
CA HIS A 145 -33.55 -2.01 -13.73
C HIS A 145 -34.88 -2.37 -14.38
N GLY A 146 -35.92 -2.48 -13.55
CA GLY A 146 -37.31 -2.35 -13.97
C GLY A 146 -37.76 -0.90 -13.81
#